data_AF-A0A945DHM9-F1
#
_entry.id   AF-A0A945DHM9-F1
#
_cell.length_a   1.000
_cell.length_b   1.000
_cell.length_c   1.000
_cell.angle_alpha   90.00
_cell.angle_beta   90.00
_cell.angle_gamma   90.00
#
_symmetry.space_group_name_H-M   'P 1'
#
loop_
_entity.id
_entity.type
_entity.pdbx_description
1 polymer ?
#
loop_
_entity_poly.entity_id
_entity_poly.type
_entity_poly.pdbx_seq_one_letter_code
_entity_poly.pdbx_strand_id
1 'polypeptide(L)'
;VAQIRGEIENTTSDYDREKLQERLAKLSDGVAVIKVGAATETEMKEKKDRVDDALHATRAAVEEGIVAGGGVAFLRAISSLDNLKLEGDEKLGLTIVRRALEEPARIIADNAGYDASVVVDKVKNAKGNIGFDAKSEEFVDLIKAGVVDPAKVTRYALQNAASIAGLLLTTEAVVSEIPEDKPAAPMPAPGGMGGMGGMPGMY
;
A
#
# COMPACT_ATOMS: atom_id res chain seq x y z
N VAL A 1 17.56 28.03 -12.45
CA VAL A 1 16.46 27.09 -12.79
C VAL A 1 16.92 25.97 -13.72
N ALA A 2 17.46 26.27 -14.91
CA ALA A 2 17.90 25.22 -15.87
C ALA A 2 18.99 24.27 -15.32
N GLN A 3 19.99 24.81 -14.62
CA GLN A 3 21.07 24.00 -14.03
C GLN A 3 20.56 22.97 -13.00
N ILE A 4 19.65 23.37 -12.12
CA ILE A 4 19.08 22.48 -11.09
C ILE A 4 18.24 21.37 -11.74
N ARG A 5 17.53 21.65 -12.84
CA ARG A 5 16.81 20.61 -13.60
C ARG A 5 17.76 19.54 -14.14
N GLY A 6 18.91 19.95 -14.70
CA GLY A 6 19.92 19.01 -15.15
C GLY A 6 20.57 18.20 -14.02
N GLU A 7 20.74 18.78 -12.83
CA GLU A 7 21.25 18.06 -11.66
C GLU A 7 20.24 17.02 -11.12
N ILE A 8 18.93 17.32 -11.17
CA ILE A 8 17.85 16.40 -10.77
C ILE A 8 17.82 15.15 -11.67
N GLU A 9 18.06 15.30 -12.97
CA GLU A 9 18.07 14.18 -13.92
C GLU A 9 19.29 13.25 -13.73
N ASN A 10 20.42 13.82 -13.28
CA ASN A 10 21.68 13.09 -13.14
C ASN A 10 21.89 12.49 -11.74
N THR A 11 21.04 12.81 -10.76
CA THR A 11 21.19 12.25 -9.40
C THR A 11 20.53 10.87 -9.26
N THR A 12 21.26 9.96 -8.63
CA THR A 12 20.82 8.60 -8.28
C THR A 12 20.26 8.50 -6.87
N SER A 13 20.40 9.56 -6.06
CA SER A 13 19.95 9.64 -4.67
C SER A 13 18.59 10.31 -4.61
N ASP A 14 17.60 9.61 -4.05
CA ASP A 14 16.24 10.16 -3.87
C ASP A 14 16.22 11.33 -2.89
N TYR A 15 17.07 11.30 -1.86
CA TYR A 15 17.23 12.41 -0.92
C TYR A 15 17.73 13.68 -1.62
N ASP A 16 18.76 13.54 -2.47
CA ASP A 16 19.31 14.69 -3.20
C ASP A 16 18.32 15.20 -4.24
N ARG A 17 17.60 14.29 -4.91
CA ARG A 17 16.52 14.65 -5.83
C ARG A 17 15.45 15.49 -5.15
N GLU A 18 15.01 15.08 -3.96
CA GLU A 18 14.01 15.80 -3.18
C GLU A 18 14.52 17.19 -2.76
N LYS A 19 15.77 17.29 -2.29
CA LYS A 19 16.37 18.59 -1.90
C LYS A 19 16.57 19.53 -3.08
N LEU A 20 16.98 19.01 -4.24
CA LEU A 20 17.08 19.80 -5.46
C LEU A 20 15.71 20.25 -5.98
N GLN A 21 14.68 19.40 -5.88
CA GLN A 21 13.30 19.77 -6.20
C GLN A 21 12.76 20.86 -5.27
N GLU A 22 13.01 20.77 -3.96
CA GLU A 22 12.64 21.84 -3.02
C GLU A 22 13.29 23.18 -3.39
N ARG A 23 14.59 23.17 -3.73
CA ARG A 23 15.31 24.38 -4.15
C ARG A 23 14.76 24.93 -5.46
N LEU A 24 14.47 24.07 -6.43
CA LEU A 24 13.87 24.47 -7.71
C LEU A 24 12.48 25.09 -7.50
N ALA A 25 11.65 24.50 -6.65
CA ALA A 25 10.32 24.98 -6.33
C ALA A 25 10.36 26.36 -5.65
N LYS A 26 11.26 26.56 -4.67
CA LYS A 26 11.47 27.86 -4.02
C LYS A 26 11.91 28.95 -5.00
N LEU A 27 12.72 28.61 -6.01
CA LEU A 27 13.16 29.56 -7.04
C LEU A 27 12.11 29.85 -8.11
N SER A 28 11.06 29.04 -8.19
CA SER A 28 10.01 29.13 -9.21
C SER A 28 8.64 29.49 -8.61
N ASP A 29 8.60 29.96 -7.36
CA ASP A 29 7.37 30.21 -6.56
C ASP A 29 6.38 29.03 -6.53
N GLY A 30 6.89 27.81 -6.68
CA GLY A 30 6.10 26.58 -6.80
C GLY A 30 5.87 25.82 -5.49
N VAL A 31 5.97 26.46 -4.32
CA VAL A 31 5.84 25.79 -3.02
C VAL A 31 4.43 25.97 -2.47
N ALA A 32 3.68 24.86 -2.40
CA ALA A 32 2.42 24.80 -1.66
C ALA A 32 2.64 24.16 -0.28
N VAL A 33 2.02 24.72 0.76
CA VAL A 33 2.08 24.17 2.13
C VAL A 33 0.67 23.85 2.61
N ILE A 34 0.43 22.60 2.96
CA ILE A 34 -0.84 22.14 3.54
C ILE A 34 -0.69 22.07 5.06
N LYS A 35 -1.46 22.88 5.78
CA LYS A 35 -1.49 22.85 7.26
C LYS A 35 -2.64 21.96 7.72
N VAL A 36 -2.32 20.79 8.26
CA VAL A 36 -3.31 19.83 8.75
C VAL A 36 -3.64 20.13 10.21
N GLY A 37 -4.94 20.29 10.51
CA GLY A 37 -5.45 20.49 11.87
C GLY A 37 -6.46 19.43 12.28
N ALA A 38 -6.48 19.10 13.58
CA ALA A 38 -7.44 18.21 14.22
C ALA A 38 -7.65 18.59 15.70
N ALA A 39 -8.61 17.96 16.37
CA ALA A 39 -8.97 18.27 17.75
C ALA A 39 -8.00 17.66 18.77
N THR A 40 -7.37 16.52 18.43
CA THR A 40 -6.35 15.86 19.25
C THR A 40 -5.08 15.61 18.43
N GLU A 41 -3.95 15.41 19.11
CA GLU A 41 -2.67 15.12 18.46
C GLU A 41 -2.72 13.79 17.68
N THR A 42 -3.37 12.77 18.23
CA THR A 42 -3.53 11.46 17.59
C THR A 42 -4.31 11.58 16.27
N GLU A 43 -5.42 12.32 16.26
CA GLU A 43 -6.18 12.59 15.04
C GLU A 43 -5.39 13.44 14.05
N MET A 44 -4.62 14.42 14.54
CA MET A 44 -3.81 15.28 13.69
C MET A 44 -2.77 14.46 12.94
N LYS A 45 -2.15 13.49 13.63
CA LYS A 45 -1.17 12.58 13.03
C LYS A 45 -1.79 11.69 11.96
N GLU A 46 -2.91 11.01 12.26
CA GLU A 46 -3.61 10.16 11.28
C GLU A 46 -4.06 10.96 10.05
N LYS A 47 -4.59 12.17 10.25
CA LYS A 47 -5.05 13.03 9.16
C LYS A 47 -3.89 13.55 8.32
N LYS A 48 -2.74 13.81 8.95
CA LYS A 48 -1.52 14.19 8.25
C LYS A 48 -1.03 13.03 7.39
N ASP A 49 -0.94 11.83 7.95
CA ASP A 49 -0.50 10.64 7.23
C ASP A 49 -1.40 10.39 5.99
N ARG A 50 -2.74 10.56 6.12
CA ARG A 50 -3.67 10.50 4.97
C ARG A 50 -3.40 11.54 3.89
N VAL A 51 -3.02 12.76 4.26
CA VAL A 51 -2.69 13.82 3.30
C VAL A 51 -1.38 13.48 2.57
N ASP A 52 -0.41 12.95 3.30
CA ASP A 52 0.87 12.51 2.74
C ASP A 52 0.63 11.33 1.76
N ASP A 53 -0.20 10.35 2.12
CA ASP A 53 -0.59 9.24 1.24
C ASP A 53 -1.27 9.74 -0.04
N ALA A 54 -2.22 10.67 0.08
CA ALA A 54 -2.91 11.26 -1.06
C ALA A 54 -1.97 12.02 -2.00
N LEU A 55 -0.97 12.72 -1.45
CA LEU A 55 0.06 13.40 -2.24
C LEU A 55 0.88 12.41 -3.06
N HIS A 56 1.35 11.31 -2.43
CA HIS A 56 2.13 10.29 -3.12
C HIS A 56 1.30 9.55 -4.18
N ALA A 57 0.05 9.21 -3.88
CA ALA A 57 -0.87 8.59 -4.83
C ALA A 57 -1.11 9.51 -6.04
N THR A 58 -1.29 10.82 -5.83
CA THR A 58 -1.48 11.79 -6.90
C THR A 58 -0.23 11.91 -7.77
N ARG A 59 0.97 11.95 -7.18
CA ARG A 59 2.24 11.93 -7.94
C ARG A 59 2.34 10.68 -8.80
N ALA A 60 2.07 9.51 -8.24
CA ALA A 60 2.08 8.24 -8.95
C ALA A 60 1.06 8.19 -10.10
N ALA A 61 -0.12 8.78 -9.90
CA ALA A 61 -1.17 8.88 -10.90
C ALA A 61 -0.79 9.80 -12.07
N VAL A 62 -0.05 10.89 -11.80
CA VAL A 62 0.48 11.78 -12.85
C VAL A 62 1.54 11.09 -13.70
N GLU A 63 2.34 10.20 -13.10
CA GLU A 63 3.44 9.52 -13.79
C GLU A 63 2.97 8.38 -14.71
N GLU A 64 2.12 7.46 -14.22
CA GLU A 64 1.72 6.26 -14.99
C GLU A 64 0.21 6.20 -15.28
N GLY A 65 -0.55 7.23 -14.91
CA GLY A 65 -2.00 7.27 -15.09
C GLY A 65 -2.77 6.53 -14.00
N ILE A 66 -4.06 6.32 -14.27
CA ILE A 66 -5.03 5.71 -13.35
C ILE A 66 -5.70 4.49 -13.97
N VAL A 67 -6.15 3.58 -13.11
CA VAL A 67 -6.95 2.40 -13.46
C VAL A 67 -8.19 2.32 -12.58
N ALA A 68 -9.15 1.48 -12.98
CA ALA A 68 -10.31 1.17 -12.13
C ALA A 68 -9.84 0.50 -10.83
N GLY A 69 -10.21 1.10 -9.69
CA GLY A 69 -9.78 0.64 -8.37
C GLY A 69 -10.54 -0.60 -7.90
N GLY A 70 -10.60 -0.79 -6.58
CA GLY A 70 -11.40 -1.87 -5.97
C GLY A 70 -10.95 -3.28 -6.37
N GLY A 71 -9.69 -3.44 -6.78
CA GLY A 71 -9.15 -4.70 -7.29
C GLY A 71 -9.62 -5.07 -8.72
N VAL A 72 -10.44 -4.24 -9.38
CA VAL A 72 -10.94 -4.51 -10.74
C VAL A 72 -9.79 -4.61 -11.74
N ALA A 73 -8.80 -3.72 -11.66
CA ALA A 73 -7.64 -3.75 -12.55
C ALA A 73 -6.93 -5.12 -12.55
N PHE A 74 -6.77 -5.74 -11.38
CA PHE A 74 -6.19 -7.09 -11.26
C PHE A 74 -7.08 -8.16 -11.89
N LEU A 75 -8.39 -8.10 -11.65
CA LEU A 75 -9.35 -9.04 -12.27
C LEU A 75 -9.35 -8.93 -13.80
N ARG A 76 -9.21 -7.73 -14.35
CA ARG A 76 -9.10 -7.51 -15.80
C ARG A 76 -7.77 -8.01 -16.36
N ALA A 77 -6.69 -7.96 -15.57
CA ALA A 77 -5.41 -8.48 -15.98
C ALA A 77 -5.40 -10.03 -16.09
N ILE A 78 -6.31 -10.74 -15.43
CA ILE A 78 -6.37 -12.22 -15.47
C ILE A 78 -6.46 -12.76 -16.91
N SER A 79 -7.23 -12.14 -17.79
CA SER A 79 -7.39 -12.63 -19.18
C SER A 79 -6.09 -12.55 -19.98
N SER A 80 -5.13 -11.69 -19.60
CA SER A 80 -3.81 -11.64 -20.25
C SER A 80 -3.00 -12.92 -20.03
N LEU A 81 -3.29 -13.65 -18.94
CA LEU A 81 -2.64 -14.91 -18.60
C LEU A 81 -3.09 -16.08 -19.49
N ASP A 82 -4.23 -15.96 -20.17
CA ASP A 82 -4.79 -17.04 -21.01
C ASP A 82 -3.93 -17.31 -22.26
N ASN A 83 -3.09 -16.36 -22.66
CA ASN A 83 -2.19 -16.49 -23.80
C ASN A 83 -0.90 -17.26 -23.47
N LEU A 84 -0.63 -17.54 -22.18
CA LEU A 84 0.57 -18.23 -21.74
C LEU A 84 0.38 -19.74 -21.83
N LYS A 85 1.20 -20.40 -22.67
CA LYS A 85 1.24 -21.86 -22.80
C LYS A 85 2.38 -22.38 -21.94
N LEU A 86 2.04 -22.85 -20.73
CA LEU A 86 2.98 -23.38 -19.75
C LEU A 86 2.61 -24.83 -19.41
N GLU A 87 3.61 -25.62 -19.03
CA GLU A 87 3.47 -27.04 -18.69
C GLU A 87 4.04 -27.33 -17.30
N GLY A 88 3.70 -28.49 -16.72
CA GLY A 88 4.20 -28.90 -15.41
C GLY A 88 3.99 -27.87 -14.30
N ASP A 89 5.04 -27.63 -13.51
CA ASP A 89 5.01 -26.74 -12.34
C ASP A 89 4.82 -25.26 -12.71
N GLU A 90 5.26 -24.84 -13.91
CA GLU A 90 5.04 -23.46 -14.37
C GLU A 90 3.54 -23.16 -14.55
N LYS A 91 2.75 -24.16 -14.99
CA LYS A 91 1.30 -24.04 -15.09
C LYS A 91 0.64 -23.93 -13.71
N LEU A 92 1.19 -24.61 -12.70
CA LEU A 92 0.74 -24.45 -11.32
C LEU A 92 1.04 -23.03 -10.82
N GLY A 93 2.25 -22.52 -11.07
CA GLY A 93 2.63 -21.14 -10.75
C GLY A 93 1.68 -20.10 -11.37
N LEU A 94 1.31 -20.29 -12.64
CA LEU A 94 0.31 -19.46 -13.32
C LEU A 94 -1.06 -19.49 -12.61
N THR A 95 -1.46 -20.66 -12.13
CA THR A 95 -2.73 -20.83 -11.40
C THR A 95 -2.71 -20.10 -10.05
N ILE A 96 -1.56 -20.11 -9.35
CA ILE A 96 -1.36 -19.36 -8.11
C ILE A 96 -1.51 -17.85 -8.37
N VAL A 97 -0.82 -17.32 -9.39
CA VAL A 97 -0.94 -15.89 -9.75
C VAL A 97 -2.37 -15.53 -10.12
N ARG A 98 -3.05 -16.37 -10.93
CA ARG A 98 -4.45 -16.15 -11.30
C ARG A 98 -5.36 -16.04 -10.09
N ARG A 99 -5.16 -16.90 -9.08
CA ARG A 99 -5.93 -16.84 -7.85
C ARG A 99 -5.60 -15.60 -7.02
N ALA A 100 -4.32 -15.28 -6.87
CA ALA A 100 -3.85 -14.13 -6.09
C ALA A 100 -4.38 -12.80 -6.62
N LEU A 101 -4.55 -12.65 -7.94
CA LEU A 101 -5.13 -11.45 -8.55
C LEU A 101 -6.59 -11.20 -8.16
N GLU A 102 -7.32 -12.21 -7.66
CA GLU A 102 -8.67 -12.02 -7.15
C GLU A 102 -8.71 -11.47 -5.73
N GLU A 103 -7.67 -11.75 -4.93
CA GLU A 103 -7.67 -11.50 -3.48
C GLU A 103 -7.90 -10.03 -3.09
N PRO A 104 -7.34 -9.02 -3.79
CA PRO A 104 -7.64 -7.62 -3.46
C PRO A 104 -9.13 -7.28 -3.52
N ALA A 105 -9.83 -7.75 -4.56
CA ALA A 105 -11.28 -7.52 -4.70
C ALA A 105 -12.08 -8.34 -3.66
N ARG A 106 -11.62 -9.55 -3.32
CA ARG A 106 -12.23 -10.39 -2.29
C ARG A 106 -12.17 -9.73 -0.91
N ILE A 107 -10.99 -9.31 -0.49
CA ILE A 107 -10.78 -8.68 0.83
C ILE A 107 -11.64 -7.42 0.96
N ILE A 108 -11.73 -6.60 -0.10
CA ILE A 108 -12.57 -5.40 -0.10
C ILE A 108 -14.05 -5.77 0.06
N ALA A 109 -14.54 -6.78 -0.65
CA ALA A 109 -15.92 -7.24 -0.54
C ALA A 109 -16.24 -7.84 0.84
N ASP A 110 -15.35 -8.69 1.37
CA ASP A 110 -15.52 -9.32 2.68
C ASP A 110 -15.53 -8.27 3.80
N ASN A 111 -14.62 -7.28 3.73
CA ASN A 111 -14.60 -6.16 4.69
C ASN A 111 -15.85 -5.27 4.61
N ALA A 112 -16.53 -5.26 3.46
CA ALA A 112 -17.82 -4.60 3.27
C ALA A 112 -19.02 -5.48 3.70
N GLY A 113 -18.79 -6.72 4.15
CA GLY A 113 -19.84 -7.65 4.58
C GLY A 113 -20.54 -8.41 3.45
N TYR A 114 -19.95 -8.43 2.25
CA TYR A 114 -20.49 -9.12 1.07
C TYR A 114 -19.75 -10.44 0.82
N ASP A 115 -20.44 -11.42 0.20
CA ASP A 115 -19.78 -12.65 -0.24
C ASP A 115 -18.78 -12.34 -1.37
N ALA A 116 -17.49 -12.40 -1.04
CA ALA A 116 -16.41 -12.14 -1.98
C ALA A 116 -16.46 -12.97 -3.26
N SER A 117 -16.92 -14.23 -3.19
CA SER A 117 -16.98 -15.09 -4.37
C SER A 117 -18.07 -14.61 -5.34
N VAL A 118 -19.24 -14.22 -4.82
CA VAL A 118 -20.33 -13.67 -5.62
C VAL A 118 -19.93 -12.33 -6.24
N VAL A 119 -19.29 -11.45 -5.46
CA VAL A 119 -18.83 -10.15 -5.95
C VAL A 119 -17.79 -10.32 -7.05
N VAL A 120 -16.73 -11.08 -6.80
CA VAL A 120 -15.66 -11.31 -7.78
C VAL A 120 -16.18 -11.96 -9.05
N ASP A 121 -17.07 -12.95 -8.96
CA ASP A 121 -17.62 -13.60 -10.14
C ASP A 121 -18.45 -12.63 -11.00
N LYS A 122 -19.28 -11.79 -10.38
CA LYS A 122 -20.01 -10.72 -11.07
C LYS A 122 -19.06 -9.72 -11.73
N VAL A 123 -18.02 -9.26 -11.03
CA VAL A 123 -17.04 -8.32 -11.60
C VAL A 123 -16.28 -8.96 -12.76
N LYS A 124 -15.84 -10.22 -12.65
CA LYS A 124 -15.13 -10.94 -13.73
C LYS A 124 -15.97 -11.09 -14.99
N ASN A 125 -17.26 -11.33 -14.84
CA ASN A 125 -18.21 -11.43 -15.96
C ASN A 125 -18.61 -10.06 -16.56
N ALA A 126 -18.32 -8.96 -15.86
CA ALA A 126 -18.52 -7.61 -16.37
C ALA A 126 -17.34 -7.15 -17.26
N LYS A 127 -17.52 -6.04 -17.99
CA LYS A 127 -16.54 -5.51 -18.94
C LYS A 127 -16.06 -4.12 -18.56
N GLY A 128 -14.87 -3.76 -19.03
CA GLY A 128 -14.28 -2.43 -18.82
C GLY A 128 -14.14 -2.09 -17.34
N ASN A 129 -14.61 -0.91 -16.96
CA ASN A 129 -14.44 -0.34 -15.63
C ASN A 129 -15.54 -0.74 -14.64
N ILE A 130 -16.47 -1.61 -15.05
CA ILE A 130 -17.53 -2.06 -14.14
C ILE A 130 -16.91 -2.87 -13.00
N GLY A 131 -17.19 -2.45 -11.77
CA GLY A 131 -16.71 -3.05 -10.53
C GLY A 131 -17.72 -2.90 -9.41
N PHE A 132 -17.39 -3.43 -8.24
CA PHE A 132 -18.18 -3.26 -7.04
C PHE A 132 -17.65 -2.09 -6.23
N ASP A 133 -18.46 -1.05 -6.06
CA ASP A 133 -18.13 0.05 -5.16
C ASP A 133 -18.58 -0.34 -3.75
N ALA A 134 -17.63 -0.70 -2.89
CA ALA A 134 -17.89 -1.13 -1.51
C ALA A 134 -18.50 -0.04 -0.61
N LYS A 135 -18.47 1.23 -1.02
CA LYS A 135 -19.06 2.33 -0.25
C LYS A 135 -20.54 2.52 -0.56
N SER A 136 -20.93 2.42 -1.83
CA SER A 136 -22.32 2.50 -2.27
C SER A 136 -23.02 1.14 -2.34
N GLU A 137 -22.23 0.07 -2.30
CA GLU A 137 -22.67 -1.33 -2.40
C GLU A 137 -23.29 -1.68 -3.76
N GLU A 138 -22.92 -0.95 -4.80
CA GLU A 138 -23.44 -1.10 -6.16
C GLU A 138 -22.39 -1.53 -7.18
N PHE A 139 -22.84 -2.17 -8.26
CA PHE A 139 -21.99 -2.49 -9.41
C PHE A 139 -22.05 -1.35 -10.43
N VAL A 140 -21.00 -0.54 -10.47
CA VAL A 140 -20.94 0.70 -11.26
C VAL A 140 -19.63 0.81 -12.04
N ASP A 141 -19.57 1.76 -12.97
CA ASP A 141 -18.32 2.17 -13.61
C ASP A 141 -17.46 2.90 -12.57
N LEU A 142 -16.44 2.22 -12.05
CA LEU A 142 -15.65 2.72 -10.92
C LEU A 142 -14.89 4.01 -11.26
N ILE A 143 -14.46 4.18 -12.51
CA ILE A 143 -13.78 5.42 -12.92
C ILE A 143 -14.78 6.59 -12.87
N LYS A 144 -16.01 6.39 -13.33
CA LYS A 144 -17.06 7.43 -13.24
C LYS A 144 -17.51 7.68 -11.80
N ALA A 145 -17.48 6.66 -10.95
CA ALA A 145 -17.76 6.78 -9.52
C ALA A 145 -16.61 7.43 -8.72
N GLY A 146 -15.44 7.65 -9.35
CA GLY A 146 -14.26 8.22 -8.70
C GLY A 146 -13.45 7.22 -7.86
N VAL A 147 -13.73 5.93 -7.99
CA VAL A 147 -12.98 4.83 -7.35
C VAL A 147 -11.85 4.42 -8.30
N VAL A 148 -10.74 5.14 -8.19
CA VAL A 148 -9.56 4.98 -9.07
C VAL A 148 -8.31 4.72 -8.26
N ASP A 149 -7.43 3.89 -8.81
CA ASP A 149 -6.10 3.62 -8.26
C ASP A 149 -5.02 4.12 -9.22
N PRO A 150 -3.89 4.67 -8.74
CA PRO A 150 -2.75 4.96 -9.58
C PRO A 150 -2.20 3.67 -10.22
N ALA A 151 -2.04 3.64 -11.53
CA ALA A 151 -1.58 2.45 -12.25
C ALA A 151 -0.22 1.95 -11.74
N LYS A 152 0.66 2.89 -11.39
CA LYS A 152 1.96 2.63 -10.77
C LYS A 152 1.81 1.80 -9.49
N VAL A 153 0.91 2.20 -8.59
CA VAL A 153 0.70 1.52 -7.30
C VAL A 153 0.21 0.09 -7.51
N THR A 154 -0.79 -0.10 -8.37
CA THR A 154 -1.31 -1.42 -8.73
C THR A 154 -0.21 -2.34 -9.26
N ARG A 155 0.64 -1.83 -10.17
CA ARG A 155 1.75 -2.59 -10.77
C ARG A 155 2.82 -2.95 -9.73
N TYR A 156 3.29 -1.98 -8.95
CA TYR A 156 4.32 -2.20 -7.93
C TYR A 156 3.85 -3.15 -6.83
N ALA A 157 2.59 -3.05 -6.41
CA ALA A 157 2.01 -3.96 -5.41
C ALA A 157 2.13 -5.42 -5.87
N LEU A 158 1.73 -5.72 -7.11
CA LEU A 158 1.84 -7.06 -7.67
C LEU A 158 3.30 -7.52 -7.84
N GLN A 159 4.16 -6.66 -8.38
CA GLN A 159 5.57 -7.01 -8.62
C GLN A 159 6.32 -7.31 -7.31
N ASN A 160 6.13 -6.47 -6.29
CA ASN A 160 6.77 -6.65 -4.99
C ASN A 160 6.22 -7.90 -4.28
N ALA A 161 4.90 -8.11 -4.31
CA ALA A 161 4.29 -9.31 -3.73
C ALA A 161 4.80 -10.59 -4.40
N ALA A 162 4.85 -10.63 -5.73
CA ALA A 162 5.38 -11.76 -6.48
C ALA A 162 6.87 -11.99 -6.20
N SER A 163 7.67 -10.92 -6.07
CA SER A 163 9.09 -11.00 -5.77
C SER A 163 9.36 -11.66 -4.41
N ILE A 164 8.67 -11.22 -3.35
CA ILE A 164 8.83 -11.81 -2.01
C ILE A 164 8.27 -13.22 -1.96
N ALA A 165 7.11 -13.48 -2.58
CA ALA A 165 6.53 -14.82 -2.63
C ALA A 165 7.47 -15.81 -3.35
N GLY A 166 8.09 -15.40 -4.47
CA GLY A 166 9.06 -16.22 -5.20
C GLY A 166 10.27 -16.58 -4.33
N LEU A 167 10.82 -15.60 -3.61
CA LEU A 167 11.93 -15.84 -2.67
C LEU A 167 11.56 -16.86 -1.59
N LEU A 168 10.39 -16.68 -0.95
CA LEU A 168 9.90 -17.57 0.11
C LEU A 168 9.64 -18.99 -0.38
N LEU A 169 9.03 -19.15 -1.57
CA LEU A 169 8.75 -20.48 -2.15
C LEU A 169 10.03 -21.27 -2.44
N THR A 170 11.15 -20.59 -2.68
CA THR A 170 12.47 -21.22 -2.90
C THR A 170 13.32 -21.37 -1.63
N THR A 171 12.79 -20.97 -0.47
CA THR A 171 13.53 -21.01 0.80
C THR A 171 13.44 -22.41 1.42
N GLU A 172 14.52 -23.18 1.33
CA GLU A 172 14.61 -24.54 1.90
C GLU A 172 15.04 -24.56 3.38
N ALA A 173 15.74 -23.51 3.85
CA ALA A 173 16.25 -23.44 5.22
C ALA A 173 16.27 -22.00 5.74
N VAL A 174 16.07 -21.85 7.04
CA VAL A 174 16.16 -20.57 7.75
C VAL A 174 17.12 -20.74 8.94
N VAL A 175 18.05 -19.82 9.10
CA VAL A 175 18.91 -19.71 10.28
C VAL A 175 18.40 -18.53 11.09
N SER A 176 17.98 -18.79 12.34
CA SER A 176 17.52 -17.76 13.27
C SER A 176 18.35 -17.76 14.54
N GLU A 177 18.30 -16.64 15.27
CA GLU A 177 18.82 -16.58 16.62
C GLU A 177 18.00 -17.48 17.55
N ILE A 178 18.65 -18.03 18.58
CA ILE A 178 17.96 -18.76 19.64
C ILE A 178 17.14 -17.74 20.43
N PRO A 179 15.84 -17.98 20.67
CA PRO A 179 15.03 -17.08 21.49
C PRO A 179 15.71 -16.84 22.84
N GLU A 180 15.98 -15.57 23.17
CA GLU A 180 16.47 -15.21 24.49
C GLU A 180 15.35 -15.31 25.52
N ASP A 181 15.59 -16.02 26.62
CA ASP A 181 14.73 -15.96 27.81
C ASP A 181 14.90 -14.58 28.45
N LYS A 182 14.10 -13.62 28.00
CA LYS A 182 13.98 -12.32 28.69
C LYS A 182 13.33 -12.60 30.04
N PRO A 183 13.99 -12.28 31.17
CA PRO A 183 13.36 -12.43 32.47
C PRO A 183 12.05 -11.64 32.44
N ALA A 184 10.96 -12.30 32.84
CA ALA A 184 9.66 -11.64 32.98
C ALA A 184 9.87 -10.36 33.79
N ALA A 185 9.53 -9.22 33.22
CA ALA A 185 9.53 -7.96 33.95
C ALA A 185 8.77 -8.22 35.27
N PRO A 186 9.36 -7.88 36.43
CA PRO A 186 8.76 -8.22 37.70
C PRO A 186 7.34 -7.68 37.73
N MET A 187 6.37 -8.61 37.74
CA MET A 187 4.96 -8.28 37.91
C MET A 187 4.85 -7.42 39.18
N PRO A 188 4.25 -6.22 39.13
CA PRO A 188 4.05 -5.44 40.33
C PRO A 188 3.23 -6.29 41.30
N ALA A 189 3.84 -6.64 42.43
CA ALA A 189 3.20 -7.43 43.46
C ALA A 189 1.92 -6.70 43.92
N PRO A 190 0.76 -7.37 43.98
CA PRO A 190 -0.45 -6.75 44.48
C PRO A 190 -0.32 -6.52 45.98
N GLY A 191 -0.22 -5.25 46.37
CA GLY A 191 -0.55 -4.77 47.71
C GLY A 191 0.53 -4.99 48.78
N GLY A 192 1.35 -3.95 48.98
CA GLY A 192 2.18 -3.76 50.16
C GLY A 192 2.16 -2.29 50.55
N MET A 193 1.13 -1.88 51.28
CA MET A 193 1.04 -0.59 51.97
C MET A 193 2.28 -0.39 52.84
N GLY A 194 3.06 0.68 52.63
CA GLY A 194 4.04 1.12 53.62
C GLY A 194 5.23 1.94 53.14
N GLY A 195 5.03 3.26 53.00
CA GLY A 195 5.91 4.28 53.59
C GLY A 195 7.31 4.56 53.02
N MET A 196 7.62 5.87 52.97
CA MET A 196 8.93 6.52 52.73
C MET A 196 9.46 6.42 51.29
N GLY A 197 9.84 7.48 50.58
CA GLY A 197 10.23 8.85 50.96
C GLY A 197 11.57 9.18 50.28
N GLY A 198 11.57 10.14 49.34
CA GLY A 198 12.76 10.70 48.67
C GLY A 198 13.29 9.83 47.52
N MET A 199 13.73 10.32 46.37
CA MET A 199 14.15 11.65 45.89
C MET A 199 14.08 11.63 44.33
N PRO A 200 14.13 12.78 43.65
CA PRO A 200 14.03 12.89 42.19
C PRO A 200 15.41 12.78 41.51
N GLY A 201 15.44 12.25 40.29
CA GLY A 201 16.64 12.31 39.46
C GLY A 201 16.45 11.74 38.06
N MET A 202 16.45 12.64 37.08
CA MET A 202 17.16 12.57 35.79
C MET A 202 17.13 11.24 35.02
N TYR A 203 16.46 11.21 33.85
CA TYR A 203 17.00 11.61 32.54
C TYR A 203 15.84 12.06 31.64
#